data_AF-Q2GXU5-F1
#
_entry.id   AF-Q2GXU5-F1
#
_cell.length_a   1.000
_cell.length_b   1.000
_cell.length_c   1.000
_cell.angle_alpha   90.00
_cell.angle_beta   90.00
_cell.angle_gamma   90.00
#
_symmetry.space_group_name_H-M   'P 1'
#
loop_
_entity.id
_entity.type
_entity.pdbx_description
1 polymer ?
#
loop_
_entity_poly.entity_id
_entity_poly.type
_entity_poly.pdbx_seq_one_letter_code
_entity_poly.pdbx_strand_id
1 'polypeptide(L)'
;MKSLRVQSALGLLSRPCVAPTVAAPALRIQARWAHKSTQQSEIPQIPAPIPFVPDVETFLTVIGRGLKQHASKFPTWDALFTLTSDQLRELGVEPPRTRKYLLWWRQRFREGKFGIGGDLKHIENGSAELRVREEDKSPLVRVRRVVNVPPGKKIEEVSPSDMVLVNGFKVQGVRTIVGPYALPMKYGGARISVTEGMWEDKRGHKVDGGERRQAEIRFKRRVAERKALRESQGFY
;
A
#
# COMPACT_ATOMS: atom_id res chain seq x y z
N MET A 1 5.88 18.44 77.05
CA MET A 1 7.30 18.83 77.23
C MET A 1 7.75 19.58 75.98
N LYS A 2 8.40 20.72 76.18
CA LYS A 2 8.79 21.72 75.17
C LYS A 2 10.21 21.42 74.66
N SER A 3 10.48 21.70 73.38
CA SER A 3 11.82 21.97 72.83
C SER A 3 11.63 22.43 71.37
N LEU A 4 11.44 23.73 71.12
CA LEU A 4 12.44 24.80 70.96
C LEU A 4 13.15 24.78 69.60
N ARG A 5 12.62 25.67 68.76
CA ARG A 5 13.12 26.22 67.51
C ARG A 5 14.32 27.12 67.82
N VAL A 6 15.44 26.94 67.12
CA VAL A 6 16.52 27.93 67.06
C VAL A 6 16.72 28.30 65.59
N GLN A 7 16.47 29.58 65.31
CA GLN A 7 16.94 30.27 64.12
C GLN A 7 18.36 30.76 64.40
N SER A 8 19.22 30.79 63.39
CA SER A 8 20.30 31.78 63.36
C SER A 8 20.46 32.30 61.94
N ALA A 9 20.37 33.62 61.87
CA ALA A 9 20.52 34.46 60.70
C ALA A 9 21.94 35.03 60.70
N LEU A 10 22.55 35.12 59.52
CA LEU A 10 23.55 36.14 59.21
C LEU A 10 23.55 36.35 57.69
N GLY A 11 22.94 37.47 57.28
CA GLY A 11 23.33 38.16 56.04
C GLY A 11 24.75 38.72 56.24
N LEU A 12 25.49 39.12 55.21
CA LEU A 12 25.15 40.15 54.24
C LEU A 12 26.28 40.22 53.18
N LEU A 13 25.88 40.59 51.96
CA LEU A 13 26.59 41.47 51.00
C LEU A 13 27.96 41.06 50.45
N SER A 14 28.01 40.70 49.16
CA SER A 14 28.62 41.53 48.09
C SER A 14 28.54 40.86 46.70
N ARG A 15 27.85 41.53 45.77
CA ARG A 15 28.05 41.49 44.30
C ARG A 15 28.88 42.74 43.93
N PRO A 16 29.38 42.92 42.70
CA PRO A 16 29.91 42.01 41.68
C PRO A 16 31.31 42.46 41.19
N CYS A 17 32.03 41.65 40.42
CA CYS A 17 33.06 42.17 39.51
C CYS A 17 32.97 41.45 38.17
N VAL A 18 32.56 42.20 37.15
CA VAL A 18 32.54 41.82 35.74
C VAL A 18 33.96 41.97 35.22
N ALA A 19 34.53 40.91 34.63
CA ALA A 19 35.66 41.02 33.71
C ALA A 19 35.18 40.58 32.32
N PRO A 20 35.46 41.36 31.25
CA PRO A 20 35.03 41.01 29.91
C PRO A 20 35.97 39.92 29.37
N THR A 21 35.51 38.67 29.37
CA THR A 21 36.17 37.66 28.55
C THR A 21 35.77 37.92 27.11
N VAL A 22 36.74 38.39 26.34
CA VAL A 22 36.69 38.60 24.89
C VAL A 22 36.06 37.37 24.25
N ALA A 23 34.83 37.53 23.75
CA ALA A 23 34.14 36.51 23.01
C ALA A 23 34.91 36.26 21.71
N ALA A 24 35.73 35.21 21.69
CA ALA A 24 36.20 34.64 20.45
C ALA A 24 34.97 34.29 19.61
N PRO A 25 34.91 34.66 18.31
CA PRO A 25 33.83 34.22 17.46
C PRO A 25 33.99 32.70 17.33
N ALA A 26 33.17 31.95 18.07
CA ALA A 26 33.00 30.54 17.85
C ALA A 26 32.59 30.41 16.37
N LEU A 27 33.52 29.95 15.54
CA LEU A 27 33.25 29.55 14.18
C LEU A 27 32.15 28.50 14.29
N ARG A 28 30.91 28.92 14.06
CA ARG A 28 29.79 28.02 13.85
C ARG A 28 30.12 27.29 12.56
N ILE A 29 30.83 26.17 12.68
CA ILE A 29 31.00 25.22 11.59
C ILE A 29 29.58 24.79 11.26
N GLN A 30 29.01 25.41 10.23
CA GLN A 30 27.81 24.91 9.61
C GLN A 30 28.20 23.57 9.00
N ALA A 31 28.00 22.49 9.76
CA ALA A 31 27.98 21.15 9.22
C ALA A 31 26.77 21.07 8.29
N ARG A 32 26.90 21.61 7.07
CA ARG A 32 26.02 21.22 5.98
C ARG A 32 26.31 19.75 5.79
N TRP A 33 25.36 18.92 6.16
CA TRP A 33 25.40 17.52 5.77
C TRP A 33 25.48 17.54 4.25
N ALA A 34 26.60 17.08 3.70
CA ALA A 34 26.64 16.72 2.31
C ALA A 34 25.54 15.66 2.15
N HIS A 35 24.41 16.05 1.56
CA HIS A 35 23.49 15.08 1.02
C HIS A 35 24.37 14.17 0.17
N LYS A 36 24.35 12.86 0.43
CA LYS A 36 24.98 11.89 -0.47
C LYS A 36 24.49 12.28 -1.85
N SER A 37 25.36 12.89 -2.65
CA SER A 37 25.05 13.11 -4.05
C SER A 37 24.74 11.71 -4.52
N THR A 38 23.49 11.52 -4.94
CA THR A 38 22.96 10.28 -5.48
C THR A 38 24.08 9.68 -6.28
N GLN A 39 24.69 8.60 -5.76
CA GLN A 39 25.77 7.93 -6.46
C GLN A 39 25.20 7.70 -7.84
N GLN A 40 25.93 8.27 -8.80
CA GLN A 40 25.71 8.23 -10.22
C GLN A 40 24.86 7.02 -10.56
N SER A 41 23.60 7.33 -10.86
CA SER A 41 22.53 6.38 -11.09
C SER A 41 23.04 5.25 -11.98
N GLU A 42 23.31 4.09 -11.39
CA GLU A 42 23.19 2.86 -12.14
C GLU A 42 21.83 2.93 -12.83
N ILE A 43 21.82 2.71 -14.15
CA ILE A 43 20.58 2.65 -14.93
C ILE A 43 19.63 1.80 -14.10
N PRO A 44 18.48 2.34 -13.68
CA PRO A 44 17.69 1.68 -12.66
C PRO A 44 17.32 0.30 -13.20
N GLN A 45 17.86 -0.74 -12.56
CA GLN A 45 17.73 -2.11 -13.03
C GLN A 45 16.25 -2.39 -13.30
N ILE A 46 15.95 -2.73 -14.55
CA ILE A 46 14.58 -2.99 -14.97
C ILE A 46 14.20 -4.32 -14.33
N PRO A 47 13.17 -4.35 -13.47
CA PRO A 47 12.77 -5.56 -12.80
C PRO A 47 12.14 -6.50 -13.82
N ALA A 48 12.48 -7.79 -13.75
CA ALA A 48 11.85 -8.80 -14.58
C ALA A 48 10.33 -8.87 -14.28
N PRO A 49 9.49 -9.14 -15.29
CA PRO A 49 8.06 -9.36 -15.07
C PRO A 49 7.84 -10.58 -14.18
N ILE A 50 6.73 -10.56 -13.44
CA ILE A 50 6.36 -11.61 -12.48
C ILE A 50 5.27 -12.45 -13.12
N PRO A 51 5.13 -13.75 -12.80
CA PRO A 51 4.02 -14.54 -13.33
C PRO A 51 2.64 -13.89 -13.12
N PHE A 52 2.46 -13.16 -12.01
CA PHE A 52 1.21 -12.47 -11.69
C PHE A 52 0.97 -11.21 -12.51
N VAL A 53 2.05 -10.58 -12.97
CA VAL A 53 2.02 -9.37 -13.80
C VAL A 53 2.99 -9.55 -14.97
N PRO A 54 2.58 -10.30 -16.00
CA PRO A 54 3.46 -10.63 -17.12
C PRO A 54 3.63 -9.47 -18.12
N ASP A 55 2.64 -8.59 -18.22
CA ASP A 55 2.52 -7.54 -19.22
C ASP A 55 2.25 -6.16 -18.61
N VAL A 56 2.42 -5.12 -19.42
CA VAL A 56 2.19 -3.73 -19.01
C VAL A 56 0.71 -3.47 -18.69
N GLU A 57 -0.21 -4.06 -19.47
CA GLU A 57 -1.64 -3.79 -19.28
C GLU A 57 -2.13 -4.37 -17.96
N THR A 58 -1.70 -5.59 -17.59
CA THR A 58 -2.01 -6.15 -16.28
C THR A 58 -1.41 -5.32 -15.15
N PHE A 59 -0.18 -4.83 -15.28
CA PHE A 59 0.43 -3.96 -14.25
C PHE A 59 -0.43 -2.71 -14.01
N LEU A 60 -0.79 -2.00 -15.09
CA LEU A 60 -1.60 -0.79 -15.02
C LEU A 60 -3.03 -1.06 -14.53
N THR A 61 -3.57 -2.24 -14.82
CA THR A 61 -4.88 -2.68 -14.33
C THR A 61 -4.85 -2.96 -12.82
N VAL A 62 -3.81 -3.68 -12.35
CA VAL A 62 -3.67 -4.07 -10.94
C VAL A 62 -3.48 -2.86 -10.02
N ILE A 63 -2.70 -1.85 -10.43
CA ILE A 63 -2.53 -0.62 -9.64
C ILE A 63 -3.75 0.31 -9.67
N GLY A 64 -4.67 0.12 -10.62
CA GLY A 64 -5.96 0.81 -10.69
C GLY A 64 -5.88 2.30 -11.08
N ARG A 65 -6.77 3.12 -10.50
CA ARG A 65 -6.91 4.56 -10.78
C ARG A 65 -7.15 4.93 -12.26
N GLY A 66 -7.70 4.01 -13.05
CA GLY A 66 -7.94 4.21 -14.48
C GLY A 66 -6.65 4.29 -15.32
N LEU A 67 -5.50 3.83 -14.80
CA LEU A 67 -4.23 3.86 -15.53
C LEU A 67 -4.20 2.96 -16.76
N LYS A 68 -5.09 1.97 -16.83
CA LYS A 68 -5.30 1.10 -18.00
C LYS A 68 -5.53 1.89 -19.30
N GLN A 69 -6.11 3.09 -19.23
CA GLN A 69 -6.34 3.97 -20.38
C GLN A 69 -5.05 4.41 -21.09
N HIS A 70 -3.92 4.35 -20.40
CA HIS A 70 -2.62 4.74 -20.93
C HIS A 70 -1.77 3.55 -21.39
N ALA A 71 -2.31 2.33 -21.37
CA ALA A 71 -1.58 1.12 -21.78
C ALA A 71 -0.96 1.25 -23.18
N SER A 72 -1.72 1.74 -24.16
CA SER A 72 -1.27 1.91 -25.55
C SER A 72 -0.08 2.88 -25.72
N LYS A 73 0.24 3.69 -24.70
CA LYS A 73 1.39 4.62 -24.72
C LYS A 73 2.71 3.92 -24.38
N PHE A 74 2.63 2.71 -23.84
CA PHE A 74 3.78 1.92 -23.41
C PHE A 74 3.91 0.68 -24.32
N PRO A 75 4.77 0.73 -25.35
CA PRO A 75 4.89 -0.39 -26.27
C PRO A 75 5.60 -1.60 -25.65
N THR A 76 6.49 -1.39 -24.67
CA THR A 76 7.29 -2.44 -24.03
C THR A 76 7.33 -2.30 -22.51
N TRP A 77 7.60 -3.40 -21.81
CA TRP A 77 7.84 -3.42 -20.37
C TRP A 77 8.98 -2.48 -19.97
N ASP A 78 10.05 -2.49 -20.76
CA ASP A 78 11.22 -1.65 -20.53
C ASP A 78 10.89 -0.16 -20.64
N ALA A 79 10.03 0.22 -21.60
CA ALA A 79 9.57 1.59 -21.73
C ALA A 79 8.82 2.04 -20.46
N LEU A 80 7.97 1.18 -19.89
CA LEU A 80 7.26 1.51 -18.65
C LEU A 80 8.22 1.84 -17.51
N PHE A 81 9.32 1.07 -17.35
CA PHE A 81 10.29 1.29 -16.28
C PHE A 81 11.38 2.30 -16.62
N THR A 82 11.57 2.69 -17.87
CA THR A 82 12.63 3.62 -18.27
C THR A 82 12.14 5.07 -18.36
N LEU A 83 10.92 5.31 -18.86
CA LEU A 83 10.42 6.66 -19.15
C LEU A 83 10.46 7.60 -17.93
N THR A 84 10.89 8.85 -18.15
CA THR A 84 10.99 9.88 -17.10
C THR A 84 9.67 10.61 -16.88
N SER A 85 9.58 11.42 -15.82
CA SER A 85 8.38 12.21 -15.54
C SER A 85 7.99 13.17 -16.67
N ASP A 86 8.98 13.78 -17.34
CA ASP A 86 8.71 14.75 -18.41
C ASP A 86 8.24 14.04 -19.68
N GLN A 87 8.87 12.92 -20.04
CA GLN A 87 8.42 12.07 -21.14
C GLN A 87 7.00 11.52 -20.90
N LEU A 88 6.69 11.09 -19.68
CA LEU A 88 5.33 10.67 -19.33
C LEU A 88 4.30 11.80 -19.46
N ARG A 89 4.70 13.05 -19.20
CA ARG A 89 3.85 14.22 -19.40
C ARG A 89 3.62 14.47 -20.90
N GLU A 90 4.66 14.40 -21.72
CA GLU A 90 4.58 14.57 -23.18
C GLU A 90 3.71 13.50 -23.84
N LEU A 91 3.81 12.25 -23.37
CA LEU A 91 2.91 11.17 -23.79
C LEU A 91 1.47 11.36 -23.31
N GLY A 92 1.19 12.35 -22.45
CA GLY A 92 -0.14 12.69 -21.97
C GLY A 92 -0.62 11.80 -20.81
N VAL A 93 0.28 11.27 -19.99
CA VAL A 93 -0.09 10.65 -18.71
C VAL A 93 -0.38 11.78 -17.72
N GLU A 94 -1.62 12.22 -17.76
CA GLU A 94 -2.17 13.31 -16.94
C GLU A 94 -3.41 12.83 -16.19
N PRO A 95 -3.72 13.37 -14.99
CA PRO A 95 -3.10 14.50 -14.30
C PRO A 95 -1.75 14.19 -13.61
N PRO A 96 -1.00 15.20 -13.12
CA PRO A 96 0.28 15.00 -12.43
C PRO A 96 0.22 14.03 -11.24
N ARG A 97 -0.93 13.93 -10.56
CA ARG A 97 -1.15 12.98 -9.46
C ARG A 97 -1.11 11.53 -9.94
N THR A 98 -1.68 11.24 -11.10
CA THR A 98 -1.67 9.92 -11.73
C THR A 98 -0.25 9.54 -12.15
N ARG A 99 0.48 10.48 -12.76
CA ARG A 99 1.89 10.31 -13.13
C ARG A 99 2.80 10.02 -11.93
N LYS A 100 2.69 10.81 -10.86
CA LYS A 100 3.44 10.58 -9.61
C LYS A 100 3.12 9.22 -8.98
N TYR A 101 1.86 8.80 -9.04
CA TYR A 101 1.42 7.51 -8.52
C TYR A 101 2.04 6.34 -9.30
N LEU A 102 2.06 6.42 -10.63
CA LEU A 102 2.71 5.43 -11.49
C LEU A 102 4.21 5.33 -11.19
N LEU A 103 4.90 6.46 -11.06
CA LEU A 103 6.33 6.49 -10.71
C LEU A 103 6.61 5.87 -9.34
N TRP A 104 5.75 6.15 -8.35
CA TRP A 104 5.85 5.56 -7.02
C TRP A 104 5.65 4.03 -7.07
N TRP A 105 4.67 3.54 -7.82
CA TRP A 105 4.46 2.10 -8.00
C TRP A 105 5.60 1.41 -8.75
N ARG A 106 6.16 2.04 -9.78
CA ARG A 106 7.36 1.55 -10.47
C ARG A 106 8.51 1.35 -9.50
N GLN A 107 8.74 2.33 -8.62
CA GLN A 107 9.78 2.23 -7.61
C GLN A 107 9.51 1.11 -6.59
N ARG A 108 8.26 0.97 -6.10
CA ARG A 108 7.88 -0.16 -5.24
C ARG A 108 8.12 -1.51 -5.91
N PHE A 109 7.80 -1.62 -7.19
CA PHE A 109 7.97 -2.87 -7.94
C PHE A 109 9.46 -3.23 -8.07
N ARG A 110 10.34 -2.25 -8.34
CA ARG A 110 11.80 -2.46 -8.32
C ARG A 110 12.32 -2.94 -6.97
N GLU A 111 11.76 -2.42 -5.88
CA GLU A 111 12.11 -2.83 -4.52
C GLU A 111 11.55 -4.20 -4.12
N GLY A 112 10.82 -4.89 -5.00
CA GLY A 112 10.16 -6.16 -4.68
C GLY A 112 8.97 -6.01 -3.73
N LYS A 113 8.51 -4.78 -3.47
CA LYS A 113 7.38 -4.48 -2.57
C LYS A 113 6.06 -4.62 -3.31
N PHE A 114 5.75 -5.84 -3.72
CA PHE A 114 4.51 -6.15 -4.42
C PHE A 114 3.29 -6.00 -3.50
N GLY A 115 2.10 -5.95 -4.10
CA GLY A 115 0.85 -6.04 -3.36
C GLY A 115 0.43 -7.49 -3.15
N ILE A 116 -0.86 -7.70 -2.84
CA ILE A 116 -1.42 -9.03 -2.67
C ILE A 116 -1.19 -9.89 -3.92
N GLY A 117 -0.74 -11.13 -3.75
CA GLY A 117 -0.52 -12.04 -4.87
C GLY A 117 0.79 -11.83 -5.65
N GLY A 118 1.66 -10.91 -5.24
CA GLY A 118 2.99 -10.74 -5.85
C GLY A 118 3.90 -11.97 -5.75
N ASP A 119 3.69 -12.80 -4.73
CA ASP A 119 4.49 -14.02 -4.48
C ASP A 119 4.02 -15.24 -5.30
N LEU A 120 2.94 -15.10 -6.08
CA LEU A 120 2.32 -16.21 -6.81
C LEU A 120 3.18 -16.59 -8.03
N LYS A 121 3.59 -17.86 -8.09
CA LYS A 121 4.33 -18.42 -9.24
C LYS A 121 3.43 -19.15 -10.24
N HIS A 122 2.49 -19.94 -9.75
CA HIS A 122 1.61 -20.74 -10.60
C HIS A 122 0.32 -19.97 -10.85
N ILE A 123 0.15 -19.53 -12.10
CA ILE A 123 -0.95 -18.69 -12.54
C ILE A 123 -1.33 -19.15 -13.94
N GLU A 124 -2.63 -19.32 -14.15
CA GLU A 124 -3.19 -19.70 -15.44
C GLU A 124 -4.33 -18.75 -15.77
N ASN A 125 -4.31 -18.16 -16.97
CA ASN A 125 -5.33 -17.21 -17.43
C ASN A 125 -5.58 -16.05 -16.46
N GLY A 126 -4.53 -15.54 -15.80
CA GLY A 126 -4.64 -14.46 -14.81
C GLY A 126 -5.37 -14.88 -13.52
N SER A 127 -5.50 -16.18 -13.26
CA SER A 127 -6.07 -16.75 -12.04
C SER A 127 -5.08 -17.70 -11.36
N ALA A 128 -4.99 -17.62 -10.03
CA ALA A 128 -4.18 -18.50 -9.20
C ALA A 128 -5.07 -19.33 -8.29
N GLU A 129 -4.67 -20.58 -8.03
CA GLU A 129 -5.36 -21.48 -7.11
C GLU A 129 -4.56 -21.63 -5.81
N LEU A 130 -5.25 -21.37 -4.69
CA LEU A 130 -4.72 -21.50 -3.35
C LEU A 130 -5.32 -22.72 -2.66
N ARG A 131 -4.46 -23.50 -2.00
CA ARG A 131 -4.85 -24.65 -1.19
C ARG A 131 -4.23 -24.56 0.21
N VAL A 132 -4.79 -25.34 1.13
CA VAL A 132 -4.34 -25.41 2.52
C VAL A 132 -3.39 -26.60 2.67
N ARG A 133 -2.13 -26.34 2.97
CA ARG A 133 -1.16 -27.36 3.37
C ARG A 133 -1.23 -27.53 4.89
N GLU A 134 -1.48 -28.76 5.33
CA GLU A 134 -1.36 -29.13 6.75
C GLU A 134 0.03 -29.70 7.01
N GLU A 135 0.71 -29.19 8.02
CA GLU A 135 2.00 -29.68 8.50
C GLU A 135 1.88 -30.00 9.99
N ASP A 136 2.30 -31.20 10.40
CA ASP A 136 2.36 -31.57 11.82
C ASP A 136 3.64 -30.96 12.43
N LYS A 137 3.48 -29.91 13.25
CA LYS A 137 4.62 -29.32 13.98
C LYS A 137 4.93 -30.11 15.25
N SER A 138 3.90 -30.71 15.85
CA SER A 138 3.97 -31.51 17.07
C SER A 138 2.80 -32.51 17.04
N PRO A 139 2.84 -33.62 17.81
CA PRO A 139 1.81 -34.67 17.72
C PRO A 139 0.37 -34.17 17.97
N LEU A 140 0.21 -33.04 18.66
CA LEU A 140 -1.08 -32.43 18.97
C LEU A 140 -1.34 -31.13 18.18
N VAL A 141 -0.32 -30.55 17.53
CA VAL A 141 -0.42 -29.21 16.93
C VAL A 141 -0.14 -29.29 15.43
N ARG A 142 -1.19 -29.05 14.66
CA ARG A 142 -1.15 -28.92 13.21
C ARG A 142 -1.05 -27.46 12.83
N VAL A 143 -0.08 -27.11 11.99
CA VAL A 143 0.06 -25.79 11.39
C VAL A 143 -0.52 -25.84 9.99
N ARG A 144 -1.44 -24.92 9.70
CA ARG A 144 -2.08 -24.79 8.39
C ARG A 144 -1.49 -23.58 7.67
N ARG A 145 -0.94 -23.79 6.48
CA ARG A 145 -0.38 -22.73 5.64
C ARG A 145 -1.09 -22.67 4.31
N VAL A 146 -1.17 -21.47 3.73
CA VAL A 146 -1.75 -21.27 2.40
C VAL A 146 -0.64 -21.36 1.37
N VAL A 147 -0.82 -22.26 0.40
CA VAL A 147 0.14 -22.51 -0.68
C VAL A 147 -0.51 -22.26 -2.03
N ASN A 148 0.25 -21.68 -2.95
CA ASN A 148 -0.09 -21.67 -4.37
C ASN A 148 0.35 -23.00 -4.98
N VAL A 149 -0.58 -23.67 -5.67
CA VAL A 149 -0.34 -24.92 -6.37
C VAL A 149 -0.68 -24.76 -7.85
N PRO A 150 -0.05 -25.53 -8.74
CA PRO A 150 -0.45 -25.59 -10.13
C PRO A 150 -1.96 -25.89 -10.27
N PRO A 151 -2.63 -25.25 -11.23
CA PRO A 151 -4.06 -25.40 -11.43
C PRO A 151 -4.43 -26.87 -11.71
N GLY A 152 -5.55 -27.31 -11.15
CA GLY A 152 -6.08 -28.67 -11.37
C GLY A 152 -5.35 -29.81 -10.64
N LYS A 153 -4.17 -29.57 -10.03
CA LYS A 153 -3.46 -30.58 -9.24
C LYS A 153 -3.87 -30.54 -7.77
N LYS A 154 -3.90 -31.70 -7.12
CA LYS A 154 -4.07 -31.80 -5.67
C LYS A 154 -2.74 -31.64 -4.95
N ILE A 155 -2.77 -31.22 -3.68
CA ILE A 155 -1.56 -31.00 -2.88
C ILE A 155 -0.68 -32.27 -2.81
N GLU A 156 -1.29 -33.45 -2.76
CA GLU A 156 -0.60 -34.75 -2.64
C GLU A 156 0.26 -35.09 -3.87
N GLU A 157 -0.10 -34.56 -5.05
CA GLU A 157 0.57 -34.84 -6.33
C GLU A 157 1.70 -33.86 -6.63
N VAL A 158 1.81 -32.78 -5.84
CA VAL A 158 2.71 -31.65 -6.11
C VAL A 158 4.00 -31.81 -5.32
N SER A 159 5.13 -31.52 -5.95
CA SER A 159 6.43 -31.56 -5.29
C SER A 159 6.56 -30.40 -4.26
N PRO A 160 7.31 -30.55 -3.16
CA PRO A 160 7.49 -29.48 -2.18
C PRO A 160 8.07 -28.19 -2.78
N SER A 161 8.83 -28.28 -3.88
CA SER A 161 9.46 -27.15 -4.57
C SER A 161 8.45 -26.27 -5.32
N ASP A 162 7.36 -26.88 -5.82
CA ASP A 162 6.28 -26.18 -6.51
C ASP A 162 5.25 -25.59 -5.53
N MET A 163 5.34 -25.94 -4.25
CA MET A 163 4.47 -25.37 -3.21
C MET A 163 5.03 -24.03 -2.72
N VAL A 164 4.51 -22.95 -3.30
CA VAL A 164 4.94 -21.60 -2.90
C VAL A 164 4.05 -21.08 -1.77
N LEU A 165 4.64 -20.71 -0.64
CA LEU A 165 3.93 -20.06 0.46
C LEU A 165 3.45 -18.68 0.03
N VAL A 166 2.18 -18.39 0.27
CA VAL A 166 1.56 -17.12 -0.13
C VAL A 166 1.32 -16.25 1.11
N ASN A 167 1.88 -15.05 1.09
CA ASN A 167 1.69 -14.08 2.16
C ASN A 167 0.33 -13.37 2.05
N GLY A 168 -0.21 -12.93 3.20
CA GLY A 168 -1.45 -12.14 3.26
C GLY A 168 -2.75 -12.96 3.33
N PHE A 169 -2.66 -14.29 3.30
CA PHE A 169 -3.79 -15.20 3.48
C PHE A 169 -3.66 -16.00 4.78
N LYS A 170 -4.79 -16.25 5.44
CA LYS A 170 -4.86 -17.07 6.66
C LYS A 170 -5.89 -18.18 6.48
N VAL A 171 -5.71 -19.26 7.22
CA VAL A 171 -6.69 -20.35 7.30
C VAL A 171 -7.55 -20.16 8.54
N GLN A 172 -8.87 -20.14 8.38
CA GLN A 172 -9.84 -20.12 9.47
C GLN A 172 -10.53 -21.49 9.55
N GLY A 173 -10.56 -22.08 10.74
CA GLY A 173 -11.07 -23.45 10.92
C GLY A 173 -10.15 -24.46 10.23
N VAL A 174 -10.73 -25.41 9.50
CA VAL A 174 -9.98 -26.52 8.88
C VAL A 174 -9.55 -26.24 7.45
N ARG A 175 -10.47 -25.78 6.59
CA ARG A 175 -10.24 -25.68 5.14
C ARG A 175 -10.54 -24.29 4.54
N THR A 176 -11.03 -23.35 5.34
CA THR A 176 -11.48 -22.06 4.83
C THR A 176 -10.32 -21.08 4.76
N ILE A 177 -9.99 -20.63 3.55
CA ILE A 177 -8.98 -19.61 3.32
C ILE A 177 -9.64 -18.23 3.38
N VAL A 178 -9.10 -17.35 4.20
CA VAL A 178 -9.57 -15.99 4.40
C VAL A 178 -8.48 -15.02 4.00
N GLY A 179 -8.80 -14.11 3.10
CA GLY A 179 -7.91 -13.03 2.67
C GLY A 179 -8.57 -12.14 1.62
N PRO A 180 -7.92 -11.02 1.27
CA PRO A 180 -8.44 -10.10 0.26
C PRO A 180 -8.47 -10.77 -1.13
N TYR A 181 -9.56 -10.57 -1.86
CA TYR A 181 -9.77 -11.12 -3.22
C TYR A 181 -9.73 -12.66 -3.33
N ALA A 182 -9.78 -13.39 -2.21
CA ALA A 182 -9.90 -14.85 -2.19
C ALA A 182 -11.36 -15.27 -2.44
N LEU A 183 -11.65 -15.77 -3.64
CA LEU A 183 -12.95 -16.37 -3.96
C LEU A 183 -12.95 -17.84 -3.54
N PRO A 184 -13.88 -18.31 -2.70
CA PRO A 184 -13.87 -19.69 -2.21
C PRO A 184 -14.13 -20.69 -3.33
N MET A 185 -13.43 -21.83 -3.29
CA MET A 185 -13.60 -22.93 -4.25
C MET A 185 -14.26 -24.15 -3.59
N LYS A 186 -14.93 -24.98 -4.40
CA LYS A 186 -15.44 -26.30 -3.97
C LYS A 186 -14.31 -27.16 -3.40
N TYR A 187 -14.64 -27.93 -2.36
CA TYR A 187 -13.74 -28.83 -1.64
C TYR A 187 -12.61 -28.15 -0.83
N GLY A 188 -12.73 -26.85 -0.56
CA GLY A 188 -11.75 -26.08 0.19
C GLY A 188 -10.62 -25.57 -0.71
N GLY A 189 -10.12 -24.38 -0.40
CA GLY A 189 -9.25 -23.62 -1.28
C GLY A 189 -9.89 -22.30 -1.73
N ALA A 190 -9.09 -21.47 -2.38
CA ALA A 190 -9.54 -20.18 -2.90
C ALA A 190 -8.92 -19.92 -4.27
N ARG A 191 -9.63 -19.19 -5.12
CA ARG A 191 -9.14 -18.67 -6.39
C ARG A 191 -8.92 -17.17 -6.26
N ILE A 192 -7.80 -16.69 -6.79
CA ILE A 192 -7.52 -15.26 -6.92
C ILE A 192 -7.43 -14.95 -8.40
N SER A 193 -8.30 -14.08 -8.89
CA SER A 193 -8.25 -13.55 -10.25
C SER A 193 -7.64 -12.14 -10.24
N VAL A 194 -6.91 -11.78 -11.29
CA VAL A 194 -6.46 -10.39 -11.49
C VAL A 194 -7.68 -9.47 -11.61
N THR A 195 -7.87 -8.59 -10.62
CA THR A 195 -8.93 -7.58 -10.62
C THR A 195 -8.35 -6.17 -10.74
N GLU A 196 -9.11 -5.24 -11.33
CA GLU A 196 -8.71 -3.84 -11.39
C GLU A 196 -8.57 -3.24 -9.98
N GLY A 197 -7.49 -2.51 -9.75
CA GLY A 197 -7.21 -1.83 -8.49
C GLY A 197 -6.93 -2.77 -7.31
N MET A 198 -6.48 -4.00 -7.59
CA MET A 198 -6.10 -4.95 -6.56
C MET A 198 -4.97 -4.44 -5.66
N TRP A 199 -4.05 -3.65 -6.21
CA TRP A 199 -2.99 -2.94 -5.49
C TRP A 199 -3.28 -1.44 -5.36
N GLU A 200 -4.50 -0.98 -5.63
CA GLU A 200 -4.80 0.44 -5.56
C GLU A 200 -4.88 0.94 -4.11
N ASP A 201 -4.15 2.01 -3.83
CA ASP A 201 -4.36 2.83 -2.65
C ASP A 201 -5.59 3.70 -2.88
N LYS A 202 -6.75 3.20 -2.43
CA LYS A 202 -8.05 3.85 -2.64
C LYS A 202 -8.06 5.26 -2.07
N ARG A 203 -8.55 6.21 -2.88
CA ARG A 203 -8.73 7.59 -2.44
C ARG A 203 -10.01 7.71 -1.62
N GLY A 204 -9.91 8.37 -0.47
CA GLY A 204 -11.09 8.78 0.28
C GLY A 204 -12.00 9.66 -0.58
N HIS A 205 -13.28 9.34 -0.60
CA HIS A 205 -14.32 10.16 -1.21
C HIS A 205 -15.28 10.62 -0.13
N LYS A 206 -15.94 11.76 -0.36
CA LYS A 206 -16.90 12.32 0.60
C LYS A 206 -18.23 11.62 0.46
N VAL A 207 -18.67 10.92 1.51
CA VAL A 207 -20.02 10.35 1.58
C VAL A 207 -21.04 11.47 1.78
N ASP A 208 -22.08 11.53 0.94
CA ASP A 208 -23.13 12.56 0.98
C ASP A 208 -22.57 14.00 1.11
N GLY A 209 -21.53 14.35 0.35
CA GLY A 209 -20.87 15.68 0.38
C GLY A 209 -20.02 15.99 1.62
N GLY A 210 -19.87 15.01 2.52
CA GLY A 210 -19.07 15.10 3.74
C GLY A 210 -19.81 15.77 4.88
N GLU A 211 -19.21 15.74 6.07
CA GLU A 211 -19.85 16.08 7.34
C GLU A 211 -20.63 17.41 7.32
N ARG A 212 -20.05 18.48 6.75
CA ARG A 212 -20.69 19.81 6.75
C ARG A 212 -21.95 19.90 5.88
N ARG A 213 -21.99 19.18 4.76
CA ARG A 213 -23.10 19.28 3.77
C ARG A 213 -24.04 18.08 3.80
N GLN A 214 -23.77 17.08 4.63
CA GLN A 214 -24.52 15.83 4.67
C GLN A 214 -26.00 16.04 4.95
N ALA A 215 -26.35 16.86 5.95
CA ALA A 215 -27.75 17.14 6.29
C ALA A 215 -28.46 17.88 5.14
N GLU A 216 -27.82 18.88 4.55
CA GLU A 216 -28.34 19.66 3.42
C GLU A 216 -28.58 18.77 2.20
N ILE A 217 -27.61 17.95 1.81
CA ILE A 217 -27.71 17.07 0.65
C ILE A 217 -28.80 16.02 0.85
N ARG A 218 -28.87 15.41 2.04
CA ARG A 218 -29.93 14.46 2.37
C ARG A 218 -31.32 15.11 2.38
N PHE A 219 -31.43 16.35 2.86
CA PHE A 219 -32.68 17.09 2.81
C PHE A 219 -33.10 17.39 1.38
N LYS A 220 -32.20 17.95 0.55
CA LYS A 220 -32.44 18.22 -0.87
C LYS A 220 -32.85 16.96 -1.63
N ARG A 221 -32.14 15.85 -1.40
CA ARG A 221 -32.48 14.53 -1.98
C ARG A 221 -33.89 14.09 -1.59
N ARG A 222 -34.25 14.13 -0.31
CA ARG A 222 -35.61 13.77 0.16
C ARG A 222 -36.71 14.68 -0.38
N VAL A 223 -36.45 15.97 -0.58
CA VAL A 223 -37.42 16.89 -1.17
C VAL A 223 -37.63 16.56 -2.65
N ALA A 224 -36.55 16.33 -3.39
CA ALA A 224 -36.62 15.95 -4.81
C ALA A 224 -37.35 14.61 -5.01
N GLU A 225 -37.04 13.61 -4.18
CA GLU A 225 -37.71 12.30 -4.21
C GLU A 225 -39.22 12.41 -3.94
N ARG A 226 -39.62 13.20 -2.93
CA ARG A 226 -41.05 13.43 -2.64
C ARG A 226 -41.76 14.15 -3.77
N LYS A 227 -41.13 15.16 -4.38
CA LYS A 227 -41.69 15.90 -5.51
C LYS A 227 -41.86 14.98 -6.72
N ALA A 228 -40.83 14.23 -7.08
CA ALA A 228 -40.87 13.27 -8.19
C ALA A 228 -41.93 12.18 -7.98
N LEU A 229 -42.11 11.71 -6.74
CA LEU A 229 -43.13 10.70 -6.41
C LEU A 229 -44.55 11.26 -6.50
N ARG A 230 -44.76 12.51 -6.10
CA ARG A 230 -46.06 13.17 -6.21
C ARG A 230 -46.42 13.43 -7.68
N GLU A 231 -45.46 13.90 -8.46
CA GLU A 231 -45.61 14.11 -9.90
C GLU A 231 -45.85 12.79 -10.64
N SER A 232 -45.15 11.71 -10.28
CA SER A 232 -45.38 10.39 -10.89
C SER A 232 -46.74 9.78 -10.55
N GLN A 233 -47.33 10.17 -9.42
CA GLN A 233 -48.71 9.84 -9.04
C GLN A 233 -49.76 10.73 -9.73
N GLY A 234 -49.34 11.68 -10.57
CA GLY A 234 -50.24 12.55 -11.34
C GLY A 234 -50.76 13.75 -10.55
N PHE A 235 -50.26 14.00 -9.35
CA PHE A 235 -50.60 15.18 -8.56
C PHE A 235 -49.58 16.29 -8.83
N TYR A 236 -49.91 17.20 -9.76
CA TYR A 236 -49.15 18.43 -9.97
C TYR A 236 -49.43 19.48 -8.87
#